data_AF-A0A9J5ZES5-F1
#
_entry.id   AF-A0A9J5ZES5-F1
#
_cell.length_a   1.000
_cell.length_b   1.000
_cell.length_c   1.000
_cell.angle_alpha   90.00
_cell.angle_beta   90.00
_cell.angle_gamma   90.00
#
_symmetry.space_group_name_H-M   'P 1'
#
loop_
_entity.id
_entity.type
_entity.pdbx_description
1 polymer ?
#
loop_
_entity_poly.entity_id
_entity_poly.type
_entity_poly.pdbx_seq_one_letter_code
_entity_poly.pdbx_strand_id
1 'polypeptide(L)'
;MDMQIGPDILVSGFLQPVPDLTPTIPSVQETSAIDPTISPYESSIIFFYKTWDPYGAFSNFSLHPIQMPDENEELVTWSSVEHYYQAQKFVGVSDLVAKSCIEKLKCAKSPEEAARIGRRIQRQQPNLVRPDWESIKIDVMYRALKCKFTTYPYLNSLLLSTAGSVIVEGSPHDLFWGGGRDGEGLNYLGRLLMKLRSELLGDSSTSQKSLLPQTSENN
;
A
#
# COMPACT_ATOMS: atom_id res chain seq x y z
N MET A 1 -28.14 -37.81 59.23
CA MET A 1 -29.04 -36.65 59.10
C MET A 1 -28.22 -35.40 58.87
N ASP A 2 -27.93 -34.94 57.67
CA ASP A 2 -27.59 -35.60 56.41
C ASP A 2 -26.71 -34.59 55.67
N MET A 3 -25.50 -35.02 55.33
CA MET A 3 -24.57 -34.32 54.45
C MET A 3 -25.11 -34.53 53.03
N GLN A 4 -25.66 -33.50 52.40
CA GLN A 4 -26.08 -33.60 51.01
C GLN A 4 -24.95 -33.13 50.10
N ILE A 5 -24.21 -34.11 49.59
CA ILE A 5 -23.20 -33.98 48.54
C ILE A 5 -23.95 -33.78 47.22
N GLY A 6 -23.77 -32.62 46.58
CA GLY A 6 -24.24 -32.36 45.21
C GLY A 6 -23.34 -33.06 44.18
N PRO A 7 -23.89 -33.55 43.05
CA PRO A 7 -23.19 -34.47 42.18
C PRO A 7 -22.12 -33.80 41.31
N ASP A 8 -20.98 -34.47 41.21
CA ASP A 8 -20.01 -34.30 40.13
C ASP A 8 -20.69 -34.43 38.77
N ILE A 9 -20.66 -33.35 37.98
CA ILE A 9 -20.92 -33.41 36.54
C ILE A 9 -19.58 -33.14 35.84
N LEU A 10 -18.93 -34.23 35.48
CA LEU A 10 -17.96 -34.29 34.39
C LEU A 10 -18.66 -33.86 33.09
N VAL A 11 -18.49 -32.60 32.68
CA VAL A 11 -18.72 -32.20 31.29
C VAL A 11 -17.39 -32.32 30.56
N SER A 12 -17.13 -33.53 30.07
CA SER A 12 -16.34 -33.71 28.85
C SER A 12 -17.11 -33.09 27.69
N GLY A 13 -16.43 -32.32 26.84
CA GLY A 13 -16.90 -32.09 25.47
C GLY A 13 -16.72 -30.67 24.96
N PHE A 14 -15.81 -30.54 23.99
CA PHE A 14 -15.63 -29.44 23.04
C PHE A 14 -14.86 -28.22 23.56
N LEU A 15 -13.53 -28.36 23.58
CA LEU A 15 -12.65 -27.30 23.06
C LEU A 15 -13.18 -26.94 21.67
N GLN A 16 -13.91 -25.83 21.57
CA GLN A 16 -14.10 -25.18 20.28
C GLN A 16 -12.71 -24.93 19.70
N PRO A 17 -12.42 -25.30 18.44
CA PRO A 17 -11.17 -24.87 17.83
C PRO A 17 -11.12 -23.36 17.97
N VAL A 18 -10.06 -22.88 18.62
CA VAL A 18 -9.73 -21.45 18.66
C VAL A 18 -9.83 -20.99 17.21
N PRO A 19 -10.66 -19.98 16.86
CA PRO A 19 -10.68 -19.46 15.51
C PRO A 19 -9.24 -19.11 15.19
N ASP A 20 -8.70 -19.72 14.14
CA ASP A 20 -7.38 -19.42 13.65
C ASP A 20 -7.31 -17.91 13.49
N LEU A 21 -6.55 -17.23 14.36
CA LEU A 21 -6.40 -15.77 14.36
C LEU A 21 -5.47 -15.36 13.22
N THR A 22 -5.61 -16.00 12.06
CA THR A 22 -5.07 -15.51 10.82
C THR A 22 -5.95 -14.33 10.41
N PRO A 23 -5.41 -13.09 10.39
CA PRO A 23 -6.19 -11.92 10.06
C PRO A 23 -6.80 -12.13 8.68
N THR A 24 -8.12 -12.27 8.66
CA THR A 24 -8.88 -12.45 7.44
C THR A 24 -9.07 -11.05 6.85
N ILE A 25 -8.61 -10.87 5.61
CA ILE A 25 -8.89 -9.79 4.64
C ILE A 25 -7.61 -8.99 4.23
N PRO A 26 -7.37 -8.75 2.91
CA PRO A 26 -8.29 -8.75 1.78
C PRO A 26 -8.90 -10.13 1.45
N SER A 27 -10.14 -10.16 0.94
CA SER A 27 -10.78 -11.44 0.61
C SER A 27 -9.91 -12.23 -0.37
N VAL A 28 -9.77 -13.54 -0.15
CA VAL A 28 -8.82 -14.39 -0.89
C VAL A 28 -9.06 -14.34 -2.42
N GLN A 29 -10.32 -14.20 -2.83
CA GLN A 29 -10.68 -14.07 -4.24
C GLN A 29 -10.28 -12.70 -4.82
N GLU A 30 -10.37 -11.63 -4.02
CA GLU A 30 -9.90 -10.30 -4.42
C GLU A 30 -8.37 -10.23 -4.52
N THR A 31 -7.63 -10.87 -3.61
CA THR A 31 -6.16 -10.86 -3.67
C THR A 31 -5.64 -11.57 -4.90
N SER A 32 -6.13 -12.78 -5.19
CA SER A 32 -5.74 -13.52 -6.40
C SER A 32 -6.15 -12.81 -7.69
N ALA A 33 -7.26 -12.06 -7.69
CA ALA A 33 -7.66 -11.24 -8.84
C ALA A 33 -6.76 -10.02 -9.06
N ILE A 34 -6.24 -9.42 -7.98
CA ILE A 34 -5.29 -8.31 -8.03
C ILE A 34 -3.89 -8.80 -8.43
N ASP A 35 -3.47 -9.95 -7.89
CA ASP A 35 -2.19 -10.58 -8.19
C ASP A 35 -2.32 -12.09 -8.42
N PRO A 36 -2.17 -12.55 -9.67
CA PRO A 36 -2.26 -13.97 -10.02
C PRO A 36 -1.23 -14.87 -9.35
N THR A 37 -0.15 -14.32 -8.80
CA THR A 37 0.85 -15.12 -8.07
C THR A 37 0.35 -15.62 -6.71
N ILE A 38 -0.68 -14.98 -6.15
CA ILE A 38 -1.22 -15.30 -4.83
C ILE A 38 -2.12 -16.54 -4.92
N SER A 39 -1.68 -17.64 -4.32
CA SER A 39 -2.45 -18.89 -4.23
C SER A 39 -3.48 -18.82 -3.09
N PRO A 40 -4.75 -19.19 -3.33
CA PRO A 40 -5.79 -19.12 -2.30
C PRO A 40 -5.60 -20.08 -1.11
N TYR A 41 -4.66 -21.03 -1.19
CA TYR A 41 -4.49 -22.09 -0.18
C TYR A 41 -3.16 -22.04 0.59
N GLU A 42 -2.16 -21.25 0.15
CA GLU A 42 -0.80 -21.26 0.72
C GLU A 42 -0.12 -19.88 0.82
N SER A 43 -0.89 -18.80 0.75
CA SER A 43 -0.29 -17.45 0.72
C SER A 43 0.21 -17.01 2.09
N SER A 44 1.51 -16.70 2.18
CA SER A 44 2.08 -16.04 3.35
C SER A 44 1.67 -14.56 3.39
N ILE A 45 1.55 -13.98 4.60
CA ILE A 45 1.21 -12.57 4.79
C ILE A 45 2.45 -11.80 5.20
N ILE A 46 2.76 -10.73 4.47
CA ILE A 46 3.85 -9.80 4.76
C ILE A 46 3.25 -8.51 5.29
N PHE A 47 3.54 -8.21 6.56
CA PHE A 47 3.20 -6.94 7.17
C PHE A 47 4.34 -5.94 7.02
N PHE A 48 3.98 -4.69 6.74
CA PHE A 48 4.89 -3.55 6.85
C PHE A 48 4.17 -2.40 7.55
N TYR A 49 4.85 -1.72 8.46
CA TYR A 49 4.27 -0.56 9.16
C TYR A 49 5.32 0.52 9.38
N LYS A 50 6.44 0.19 10.03
CA LYS A 50 7.48 1.16 10.33
C LYS A 50 8.50 1.21 9.21
N THR A 51 9.02 2.40 8.94
CA THR A 51 9.97 2.65 7.84
C THR A 51 11.32 1.98 8.03
N TRP A 52 11.66 1.52 9.24
CA TRP A 52 12.89 0.81 9.57
C TRP A 52 12.76 -0.72 9.58
N ASP A 53 11.56 -1.25 9.34
CA ASP A 53 11.35 -2.70 9.22
C ASP A 53 11.93 -3.22 7.89
N PRO A 54 12.14 -4.55 7.72
CA PRO A 54 12.66 -5.12 6.46
C PRO A 54 11.88 -4.71 5.21
N TYR A 55 10.56 -4.53 5.36
CA TYR A 55 9.65 -4.05 4.32
C TYR A 55 9.21 -2.59 4.55
N GLY A 56 9.89 -1.84 5.41
CA GLY A 56 9.56 -0.44 5.71
C GLY A 56 9.63 0.47 4.48
N ALA A 57 10.41 0.07 3.49
CA ALA A 57 10.44 0.73 2.19
C ALA A 57 9.15 0.57 1.37
N PHE A 58 8.19 -0.26 1.79
CA PHE A 58 6.85 -0.32 1.19
C PHE A 58 5.97 0.84 1.64
N SER A 59 6.25 1.44 2.79
CA SER A 59 5.52 2.61 3.27
C SER A 59 5.69 3.81 2.33
N ASN A 60 4.61 4.54 2.09
CA ASN A 60 4.64 5.86 1.44
C ASN A 60 5.39 6.92 2.28
N PHE A 61 5.64 6.64 3.57
CA PHE A 61 6.45 7.47 4.46
C PHE A 61 7.95 7.19 4.36
N SER A 62 8.39 6.20 3.58
CA SER A 62 9.82 5.97 3.37
C SER A 62 10.47 7.17 2.63
N LEU A 63 11.67 7.57 3.03
CA LEU A 63 12.43 8.67 2.41
C LEU A 63 13.10 8.25 1.10
N HIS A 64 12.29 8.03 0.08
CA HIS A 64 12.71 7.76 -1.28
C HIS A 64 12.18 8.88 -2.17
N PRO A 65 13.02 9.83 -2.57
CA PRO A 65 12.59 10.91 -3.45
C PRO A 65 12.00 10.39 -4.76
N ILE A 66 10.92 11.02 -5.21
CA ILE A 66 10.28 10.68 -6.49
C ILE A 66 10.22 11.92 -7.38
N GLN A 67 10.33 11.72 -8.70
CA GLN A 67 10.16 12.78 -9.69
C GLN A 67 8.82 12.60 -10.37
N MET A 68 7.94 13.58 -10.23
CA MET A 68 6.59 13.54 -10.78
C MET A 68 6.37 14.77 -11.66
N PRO A 69 5.76 14.62 -12.84
CA PRO A 69 5.43 15.75 -13.70
C PRO A 69 4.40 16.65 -12.99
N ASP A 70 4.56 17.96 -13.16
CA ASP A 70 3.58 18.96 -12.75
C ASP A 70 2.56 19.25 -13.87
N GLU A 71 1.77 20.32 -13.70
CA GLU A 71 0.76 20.75 -14.68
C GLU A 71 1.33 21.21 -16.02
N ASN A 72 2.62 21.55 -16.08
CA ASN A 72 3.34 21.97 -17.28
C ASN A 72 4.24 20.85 -17.84
N GLU A 73 4.06 19.61 -17.35
CA GLU A 73 4.88 18.44 -17.68
C GLU A 73 6.35 18.54 -17.24
N GLU A 74 6.68 19.49 -16.36
CA GLU A 74 8.02 19.61 -15.79
C GLU A 74 8.19 18.66 -14.61
N LEU A 75 9.35 18.00 -14.54
CA LEU A 75 9.63 17.05 -13.45
C LEU A 75 9.93 17.78 -12.15
N VAL A 76 9.07 17.56 -11.15
CA VAL A 76 9.25 18.08 -9.80
C VAL A 76 9.65 16.94 -8.85
N THR A 77 10.73 17.16 -8.11
CA THR A 77 11.19 16.23 -7.07
C THR A 77 10.42 16.42 -5.77
N TRP A 78 9.95 15.31 -5.21
CA TRP A 78 9.27 15.22 -3.92
C TRP A 78 10.06 14.32 -2.97
N SER A 79 10.26 14.73 -1.72
CA SER A 79 11.08 13.99 -0.75
C SER A 79 10.54 12.60 -0.39
N SER A 80 9.23 12.37 -0.56
CA SER A 80 8.61 11.06 -0.46
C SER A 80 7.28 11.02 -1.22
N VAL A 81 6.72 9.82 -1.37
CA VAL A 81 5.35 9.60 -1.87
C VAL A 81 4.33 10.41 -1.06
N GLU A 82 4.48 10.48 0.26
CA GLU A 82 3.57 11.24 1.12
C GLU A 82 3.59 12.75 0.86
N HIS A 83 4.75 13.34 0.54
CA HIS A 83 4.83 14.76 0.20
C HIS A 83 4.02 15.06 -1.07
N TYR A 84 4.24 14.24 -2.11
CA TYR A 84 3.49 14.32 -3.35
C TYR A 84 1.98 14.13 -3.13
N TYR A 85 1.60 13.06 -2.40
CA TYR A 85 0.22 12.70 -2.16
C TYR A 85 -0.56 13.81 -1.42
N GLN A 86 0.04 14.42 -0.39
CA GLN A 86 -0.61 15.52 0.32
C GLN A 86 -0.69 16.79 -0.53
N ALA A 87 0.32 17.09 -1.33
CA ALA A 87 0.31 18.27 -2.21
C ALA A 87 -0.74 18.16 -3.32
N GLN A 88 -0.95 16.96 -3.87
CA GLN A 88 -1.92 16.70 -4.93
C GLN A 88 -3.37 16.98 -4.54
N LYS A 89 -3.68 17.08 -3.24
CA LYS A 89 -4.99 17.54 -2.76
C LYS A 89 -5.32 18.96 -3.21
N PHE A 90 -4.32 19.81 -3.43
CA PHE A 90 -4.47 21.24 -3.65
C PHE A 90 -4.17 21.66 -5.10
N VAL A 91 -3.72 20.72 -5.94
CA VAL A 91 -3.38 20.97 -7.35
C VAL A 91 -4.66 21.25 -8.15
N GLY A 92 -4.58 22.19 -9.10
CA GLY A 92 -5.69 22.61 -9.96
C GLY A 92 -6.66 23.60 -9.31
N VAL A 93 -6.46 23.97 -8.05
CA VAL A 93 -7.26 24.99 -7.36
C VAL A 93 -6.65 26.37 -7.63
N SER A 94 -7.43 27.30 -8.20
CA SER A 94 -6.96 28.62 -8.62
C SER A 94 -6.60 29.57 -7.46
N ASP A 95 -6.90 29.17 -6.21
CA ASP A 95 -6.65 29.96 -5.01
C ASP A 95 -5.13 30.06 -4.69
N LEU A 96 -4.64 31.26 -4.43
CA LEU A 96 -3.23 31.51 -4.07
C LEU A 96 -2.83 30.80 -2.77
N VAL A 97 -3.76 30.61 -1.84
CA VAL A 97 -3.54 29.87 -0.60
C VAL A 97 -3.30 28.40 -0.90
N ALA A 98 -4.02 27.79 -1.86
CA ALA A 98 -3.79 26.41 -2.28
C ALA A 98 -2.36 26.25 -2.84
N LYS A 99 -1.91 27.17 -3.70
CA LYS A 99 -0.53 27.19 -4.21
C LYS A 99 0.52 27.30 -3.09
N SER A 100 0.30 28.20 -2.13
CA SER A 100 1.18 28.30 -0.95
C SER A 100 1.20 27.02 -0.10
N CYS A 101 0.08 26.30 -0.02
CA CYS A 101 0.00 25.02 0.69
C CYS A 101 0.85 23.94 0.02
N ILE A 102 0.85 23.87 -1.32
CA ILE A 102 1.69 22.95 -2.10
C ILE A 102 3.17 23.20 -1.77
N GLU A 103 3.63 24.45 -1.80
CA GLU A 103 5.02 24.79 -1.47
C GLU A 103 5.38 24.43 -0.02
N LYS A 104 4.48 24.66 0.94
CA LYS A 104 4.68 24.25 2.33
C LYS A 104 4.80 22.73 2.47
N LEU A 105 4.03 21.98 1.71
CA LEU A 105 4.07 20.51 1.71
C LEU A 105 5.35 19.99 1.07
N LYS A 106 5.82 20.64 0.00
CA LYS A 106 7.10 20.33 -0.64
C LYS A 106 8.29 20.57 0.29
N CYS A 107 8.24 21.64 1.07
CA CYS A 107 9.27 22.03 2.03
C CYS A 107 9.15 21.38 3.42
N ALA A 108 8.19 20.47 3.63
CA ALA A 108 8.06 19.73 4.88
C ALA A 108 9.35 18.93 5.18
N LYS A 109 9.75 18.87 6.45
CA LYS A 109 11.02 18.22 6.83
C LYS A 109 10.92 16.69 6.86
N SER A 110 9.70 16.18 7.00
CA SER A 110 9.44 14.74 7.05
C SER A 110 8.08 14.39 6.46
N PRO A 111 7.88 13.14 6.03
CA PRO A 111 6.59 12.62 5.57
C PRO A 111 5.47 12.78 6.61
N GLU A 112 5.78 12.60 7.90
CA GLU A 112 4.84 12.84 9.01
C GLU A 112 4.43 14.31 9.11
N GLU A 113 5.37 15.22 8.89
CA GLU A 113 5.08 16.65 8.82
C GLU A 113 4.20 16.99 7.62
N ALA A 114 4.52 16.46 6.43
CA ALA A 114 3.70 16.64 5.24
C ALA A 114 2.26 16.12 5.48
N ALA A 115 2.13 14.91 6.02
CA ALA A 115 0.86 14.29 6.37
C ALA A 115 0.06 15.14 7.38
N ARG A 116 0.72 15.65 8.42
CA ARG A 116 0.13 16.53 9.43
C ARG A 116 -0.36 17.84 8.81
N ILE A 117 0.46 18.49 7.99
CA ILE A 117 0.12 19.76 7.33
C ILE A 117 -1.08 19.55 6.39
N GLY A 118 -1.00 18.58 5.49
CA GLY A 118 -2.03 18.33 4.48
C GLY A 118 -3.37 17.93 5.11
N ARG A 119 -3.38 17.02 6.09
CA ARG A 119 -4.60 16.66 6.83
C ARG A 119 -5.18 17.82 7.64
N ARG A 120 -4.35 18.74 8.15
CA ARG A 120 -4.83 19.91 8.89
C ARG A 120 -5.51 20.89 7.95
N ILE A 121 -4.89 21.21 6.81
CA ILE A 121 -5.45 22.14 5.82
C ILE A 121 -6.75 21.57 5.25
N GLN A 122 -6.78 20.29 4.88
CA GLN A 122 -8.01 19.63 4.40
C GLN A 122 -9.18 19.76 5.37
N ARG A 123 -8.93 19.68 6.69
CA ARG A 123 -9.97 19.82 7.72
C ARG A 123 -10.38 21.27 7.96
N GLN A 124 -9.45 22.20 7.92
CA GLN A 124 -9.70 23.62 8.24
C GLN A 124 -10.20 24.42 7.03
N GLN A 125 -9.81 24.03 5.83
CA GLN A 125 -10.06 24.72 4.57
C GLN A 125 -10.39 23.69 3.47
N PRO A 126 -11.50 22.94 3.61
CA PRO A 126 -11.89 21.92 2.63
C PRO A 126 -12.13 22.50 1.23
N ASN A 127 -12.48 23.78 1.13
CA ASN A 127 -12.64 24.50 -0.13
C ASN A 127 -11.34 24.64 -0.94
N LEU A 128 -10.18 24.44 -0.32
CA LEU A 128 -8.89 24.42 -1.01
C LEU A 128 -8.54 23.04 -1.56
N VAL A 129 -9.27 22.00 -1.18
CA VAL A 129 -9.06 20.65 -1.70
C VAL A 129 -9.81 20.52 -3.03
N ARG A 130 -9.15 19.92 -4.02
CA ARG A 130 -9.75 19.67 -5.33
C ARG A 130 -11.04 18.84 -5.20
N PRO A 131 -12.09 19.16 -5.98
CA PRO A 131 -13.42 18.58 -5.79
C PRO A 131 -13.50 17.08 -6.11
N ASP A 132 -12.61 16.58 -6.96
CA ASP A 132 -12.52 15.18 -7.40
C ASP A 132 -11.59 14.33 -6.52
N TRP A 133 -11.04 14.89 -5.43
CA TRP A 133 -10.01 14.23 -4.61
C TRP A 133 -10.36 12.79 -4.19
N GLU A 134 -11.59 12.57 -3.71
CA GLU A 134 -12.01 11.25 -3.24
C GLU A 134 -12.02 10.20 -4.35
N SER A 135 -12.24 10.61 -5.60
CA SER A 135 -12.26 9.71 -6.76
C SER A 135 -10.85 9.38 -7.28
N ILE A 136 -9.91 10.32 -7.16
CA ILE A 136 -8.57 10.17 -7.75
C ILE A 136 -7.49 9.75 -6.76
N LYS A 137 -7.73 9.83 -5.44
CA LYS A 137 -6.68 9.61 -4.42
C LYS A 137 -5.98 8.25 -4.56
N ILE A 138 -6.70 7.22 -5.03
CA ILE A 138 -6.16 5.88 -5.28
C ILE A 138 -5.17 5.93 -6.45
N ASP A 139 -5.55 6.57 -7.55
CA ASP A 139 -4.69 6.74 -8.73
C ASP A 139 -3.45 7.59 -8.43
N VAL A 140 -3.62 8.70 -7.70
CA VAL A 140 -2.51 9.56 -7.26
C VAL A 140 -1.48 8.77 -6.45
N MET A 141 -1.94 7.97 -5.49
CA MET A 141 -1.06 7.10 -4.70
C MET A 141 -0.39 6.06 -5.60
N TYR A 142 -1.15 5.41 -6.50
CA TYR A 142 -0.64 4.38 -7.38
C TYR A 142 0.48 4.89 -8.28
N ARG A 143 0.29 6.05 -8.93
CA ARG A 143 1.32 6.65 -9.80
C ARG A 143 2.59 6.99 -9.04
N ALA A 144 2.47 7.51 -7.82
CA ALA A 144 3.62 7.84 -6.97
C ALA A 144 4.38 6.59 -6.49
N LEU A 145 3.66 5.53 -6.12
CA LEU A 145 4.27 4.23 -5.80
C LEU A 145 4.94 3.63 -7.02
N LYS A 146 4.27 3.63 -8.18
CA LYS A 146 4.84 3.13 -9.43
C LYS A 146 6.15 3.84 -9.74
N CYS A 147 6.16 5.18 -9.72
CA CYS A 147 7.38 5.98 -9.88
C CYS A 147 8.48 5.49 -8.94
N LYS A 148 8.24 5.49 -7.63
CA LYS A 148 9.20 5.03 -6.60
C LYS A 148 9.79 3.64 -6.92
N PHE A 149 8.94 2.65 -7.12
CA PHE A 149 9.39 1.26 -7.32
C PHE A 149 10.00 1.00 -8.71
N THR A 150 9.77 1.88 -9.69
CA THR A 150 10.48 1.84 -10.98
C THR A 150 11.80 2.62 -10.95
N THR A 151 11.91 3.64 -10.12
CA THR A 151 13.13 4.46 -9.99
C THR A 151 14.25 3.74 -9.24
N TYR A 152 13.92 2.93 -8.24
CA TYR A 152 14.90 2.28 -7.36
C TYR A 152 14.97 0.77 -7.62
N PRO A 153 16.05 0.25 -8.26
CA PRO A 153 16.15 -1.17 -8.61
C PRO A 153 16.05 -2.12 -7.40
N TYR A 154 16.61 -1.74 -6.25
CA TYR A 154 16.52 -2.59 -5.05
C TYR A 154 15.09 -2.65 -4.49
N LEU A 155 14.31 -1.57 -4.59
CA LEU A 155 12.90 -1.58 -4.19
C LEU A 155 12.07 -2.42 -5.15
N ASN A 156 12.37 -2.32 -6.44
CA ASN A 156 11.76 -3.16 -7.46
C ASN A 156 11.97 -4.64 -7.12
N SER A 157 13.22 -5.06 -6.93
CA SER A 157 13.58 -6.43 -6.55
C SER A 157 12.93 -6.86 -5.23
N LEU A 158 12.89 -5.97 -4.23
CA LEU A 158 12.23 -6.24 -2.95
C LEU A 158 10.73 -6.45 -3.11
N LEU A 159 10.06 -5.70 -3.99
CA LEU A 159 8.64 -5.91 -4.28
C LEU A 159 8.43 -7.24 -5.00
N LEU A 160 9.25 -7.55 -6.01
CA LEU A 160 9.17 -8.81 -6.76
C LEU A 160 9.45 -10.03 -5.89
N SER A 161 10.36 -9.93 -4.91
CA SER A 161 10.68 -11.04 -3.99
C SER A 161 9.51 -11.45 -3.08
N THR A 162 8.44 -10.65 -3.04
CA THR A 162 7.22 -10.97 -2.28
C THR A 162 6.19 -11.75 -3.10
N ALA A 163 6.47 -12.10 -4.36
CA ALA A 163 5.54 -12.83 -5.22
C ALA A 163 4.92 -14.05 -4.50
N GLY A 164 3.62 -14.23 -4.68
CA GLY A 164 2.84 -15.26 -3.96
C GLY A 164 2.49 -14.95 -2.51
N SER A 165 2.86 -13.78 -1.98
CA SER A 165 2.49 -13.34 -0.62
C SER A 165 1.51 -12.18 -0.65
N VAL A 166 0.61 -12.11 0.33
CA VAL A 166 -0.29 -10.96 0.54
C VAL A 166 0.49 -9.86 1.26
N ILE A 167 0.47 -8.65 0.72
CA ILE A 167 1.11 -7.48 1.32
C ILE A 167 0.07 -6.69 2.10
N VAL A 168 0.33 -6.42 3.39
CA VAL A 168 -0.57 -5.67 4.28
C VAL A 168 0.17 -4.52 4.97
N GLU A 169 -0.36 -3.30 4.81
CA GLU A 169 0.08 -2.16 5.60
C GLU A 169 -0.52 -2.30 7.02
N GLY A 170 0.34 -2.44 8.02
CA GLY A 170 -0.03 -2.83 9.38
C GLY A 170 -0.41 -1.68 10.30
N SER A 171 -0.87 -0.53 9.79
CA SER A 171 -1.29 0.57 10.64
C SER A 171 -2.55 0.21 11.43
N PRO A 172 -2.50 0.25 12.78
CA PRO A 172 -3.64 -0.10 13.62
C PRO A 172 -4.74 0.98 13.63
N HIS A 173 -4.53 2.10 12.93
CA HIS A 173 -5.41 3.28 12.97
C HIS A 173 -5.86 3.73 11.58
N ASP A 174 -5.26 3.22 10.50
CA ASP A 174 -5.63 3.57 9.14
C ASP A 174 -6.51 2.46 8.54
N LEU A 175 -7.82 2.70 8.50
CA LEU A 175 -8.78 1.74 7.94
C LEU A 175 -8.91 1.81 6.42
N PHE A 176 -8.31 2.81 5.78
CA PHE A 176 -8.42 2.98 4.33
C PHE A 176 -7.17 2.46 3.63
N TRP A 177 -6.00 3.01 3.96
CA TRP A 177 -4.73 2.58 3.38
C TRP A 177 -4.18 1.33 4.07
N GLY A 178 -4.43 1.20 5.37
CA GLY A 178 -3.98 0.11 6.23
C GLY A 178 -4.96 -1.02 6.41
N GLY A 179 -4.47 -2.09 7.05
CA GLY A 179 -5.22 -3.28 7.43
C GLY A 179 -6.01 -3.15 8.73
N GLY A 180 -5.87 -2.04 9.46
CA GLY A 180 -6.51 -1.89 10.77
C GLY A 180 -5.86 -2.75 11.85
N ARG A 181 -6.38 -2.66 13.08
CA ARG A 181 -5.81 -3.40 14.22
C ARG A 181 -6.13 -4.88 14.17
N ASP A 182 -7.35 -5.19 13.76
CA ASP A 182 -8.00 -6.50 13.80
C ASP A 182 -8.26 -7.04 12.38
N GLY A 183 -7.66 -6.44 11.34
CA GLY A 183 -7.88 -6.81 9.94
C GLY A 183 -9.09 -6.14 9.29
N GLU A 184 -9.68 -5.15 9.96
CA GLU A 184 -10.89 -4.44 9.54
C GLU A 184 -10.64 -3.35 8.49
N GLY A 185 -9.38 -3.04 8.20
CA GLY A 185 -8.99 -2.04 7.21
C GLY A 185 -9.03 -2.55 5.76
N LEU A 186 -9.22 -1.64 4.82
CA LEU A 186 -9.33 -1.96 3.39
C LEU A 186 -8.00 -2.34 2.75
N ASN A 187 -6.87 -1.99 3.38
CA ASN A 187 -5.52 -2.26 2.94
C ASN A 187 -5.27 -1.81 1.48
N TYR A 188 -5.78 -0.63 1.09
CA TYR A 188 -5.57 -0.14 -0.27
C TYR A 188 -4.09 -0.01 -0.63
N LEU A 189 -3.22 0.33 0.33
CA LEU A 189 -1.79 0.47 0.03
C LEU A 189 -1.16 -0.87 -0.35
N GLY A 190 -1.42 -1.92 0.43
CA GLY A 190 -0.98 -3.27 0.11
C GLY A 190 -1.54 -3.78 -1.22
N ARG A 191 -2.83 -3.52 -1.48
CA ARG A 191 -3.47 -3.85 -2.78
C ARG A 191 -2.79 -3.17 -3.97
N LEU A 192 -2.45 -1.88 -3.85
CA LEU A 192 -1.73 -1.16 -4.91
C LEU A 192 -0.32 -1.70 -5.14
N LEU A 193 0.39 -2.12 -4.09
CA LEU A 193 1.71 -2.75 -4.21
C LEU A 193 1.61 -4.12 -4.91
N MET A 194 0.62 -4.93 -4.56
CA MET A 194 0.37 -6.22 -5.22
C MET A 194 0.01 -6.03 -6.70
N LYS A 195 -0.86 -5.06 -7.01
CA LYS A 195 -1.15 -4.68 -8.41
C LYS A 195 0.13 -4.32 -9.18
N LEU A 196 0.97 -3.47 -8.60
CA LEU A 196 2.23 -3.06 -9.22
C LEU A 196 3.18 -4.25 -9.40
N ARG A 197 3.26 -5.15 -8.42
CA ARG A 197 4.05 -6.37 -8.49
C ARG A 197 3.64 -7.23 -9.68
N SER A 198 2.34 -7.42 -9.90
CA SER A 198 1.82 -8.17 -11.06
C SER A 198 2.13 -7.51 -12.39
N GLU A 199 2.02 -6.18 -12.50
CA GLU A 199 2.41 -5.44 -13.71
C GLU A 199 3.90 -5.66 -14.02
N LEU A 200 4.78 -5.53 -13.03
CA LEU A 200 6.22 -5.69 -13.21
C LEU A 200 6.62 -7.14 -13.56
N LEU A 201 5.95 -8.14 -12.99
CA LEU A 201 6.15 -9.55 -13.35
C LEU A 201 5.70 -9.84 -14.80
N GLY A 202 4.57 -9.28 -15.21
CA GLY A 202 4.08 -9.37 -16.60
C GLY A 202 5.07 -8.79 -17.61
N ASP A 203 5.62 -7.62 -17.34
CA ASP A 203 6.61 -6.96 -18.19
C ASP A 203 7.94 -7.74 -18.29
N SER A 204 8.34 -8.40 -17.19
CA SER A 204 9.56 -9.22 -17.16
C SER A 204 9.45 -10.47 -18.04
N SER A 205 8.27 -11.08 -18.14
CA SER A 205 8.02 -12.27 -18.96
C SER A 205 8.07 -11.98 -20.47
N THR A 206 7.77 -10.75 -20.87
CA THR A 206 7.82 -10.29 -22.28
C THR A 206 9.27 -10.01 -22.71
N SER A 207 10.12 -9.54 -21.79
CA SER A 207 11.51 -9.19 -22.08
C SER A 207 12.44 -10.40 -22.25
N GLN A 208 12.09 -11.59 -21.72
CA GLN A 208 12.88 -12.82 -21.93
C GLN A 208 12.59 -13.56 -23.24
N LYS A 209 11.45 -13.28 -23.91
CA LYS A 209 11.09 -13.95 -25.18
C LYS A 209 11.83 -13.41 -26.41
N SER A 210 12.51 -12.26 -26.32
CA SER A 210 13.21 -11.66 -27.48
C SER A 210 14.68 -12.08 -27.62
N LEU A 211 15.18 -13.03 -26.82
CA LEU A 211 16.61 -13.39 -26.74
C LEU A 211 16.93 -14.84 -27.17
N LEU A 212 16.07 -15.49 -27.96
CA LEU A 212 16.42 -16.78 -28.60
C LEU A 212 16.86 -16.54 -30.06
N PRO A 213 18.14 -16.82 -30.41
CA PRO A 213 18.58 -16.80 -31.80
C PRO A 213 17.97 -17.99 -32.56
N GLN A 214 17.34 -17.70 -33.70
CA GLN A 214 16.93 -18.68 -34.69
C GLN A 214 18.20 -19.30 -35.31
N THR A 215 18.62 -20.47 -34.82
CA THR A 215 19.61 -21.28 -35.53
C THR A 215 18.92 -21.95 -36.71
N SER A 216 19.12 -21.41 -37.90
CA SER A 216 18.80 -22.07 -39.16
C SER A 216 19.75 -23.23 -39.40
N GLU A 217 19.30 -24.46 -39.16
CA GLU A 217 19.87 -25.65 -39.78
C GLU A 217 19.31 -25.75 -41.20
N ASN A 218 20.14 -25.45 -42.20
CA ASN A 218 19.89 -25.81 -43.58
C ASN A 218 20.68 -27.09 -43.86
N ASN A 219 19.95 -28.14 -44.25
CA ASN A 219 20.45 -29.35 -44.90
C ASN A 219 19.92 -29.35 -46.34
#